data_AF-A0A914MBW4-F1
#
_entry.id   AF-A0A914MBW4-F1
#
_cell.length_a   1.000
_cell.length_b   1.000
_cell.length_c   1.000
_cell.angle_alpha   90.00
_cell.angle_beta   90.00
_cell.angle_gamma   90.00
#
_symmetry.space_group_name_H-M   'P 1'
#
loop_
_entity.id
_entity.type
_entity.pdbx_description
1 polymer ?
#
loop_
_entity_poly.entity_id
_entity_poly.type
_entity_poly.pdbx_seq_one_letter_code
_entity_poly.pdbx_strand_id
1 'polypeptide(L)'
;MNNIPSIPQVGNVEGKLKNKILRNKTCSDETLFVGILNAVFRKFGQIISIHPWLFIGTSLLLTIFCSLKIPFTKMTNDVADFTPYGARARKESGVYEAFFSNKGDPVVLFVLITAKRKGGNMLGVHELEDTVQLLNIVNDQFKVEDIQKNNNLSFSDFCDNFCTINEPVRHFHSGLLLERNFGNSSLDHIDLGYPITTVLGRQLHMDPLFFWC
;
A
#
# COMPACT_ATOMS: atom_id res chain seq x y z
N MET A 1 -2.53 -78.28 -62.02
CA MET A 1 -2.36 -79.04 -60.76
C MET A 1 -1.09 -78.54 -60.10
N ASN A 2 -1.21 -77.83 -58.99
CA ASN A 2 -0.17 -77.57 -57.98
C ASN A 2 -0.90 -77.01 -56.74
N ASN A 3 -1.01 -77.83 -55.70
CA ASN A 3 -1.67 -77.51 -54.44
C ASN A 3 -0.68 -76.82 -53.49
N ILE A 4 -1.02 -75.62 -53.04
CA ILE A 4 -0.41 -74.92 -51.92
C ILE A 4 -1.35 -75.13 -50.71
N PRO A 5 -0.87 -75.56 -49.53
CA PRO A 5 -1.71 -75.67 -48.35
C PRO A 5 -1.95 -74.28 -47.73
N SER A 6 -3.20 -73.98 -47.43
CA SER A 6 -3.69 -72.75 -46.82
C SER A 6 -3.64 -72.79 -45.29
N ILE A 7 -3.35 -71.63 -44.71
CA ILE A 7 -3.20 -71.32 -43.28
C ILE A 7 -4.58 -71.27 -42.57
N PRO A 8 -4.78 -71.87 -41.38
CA PRO A 8 -5.97 -71.62 -40.58
C PRO A 8 -5.77 -70.47 -39.57
N GLN A 9 -6.48 -69.37 -39.86
CA GLN A 9 -7.20 -68.41 -39.00
C GLN A 9 -6.68 -68.10 -37.56
N VAL A 10 -5.89 -67.03 -37.47
CA VAL A 10 -5.57 -66.28 -36.24
C VAL A 10 -6.76 -65.37 -35.88
N GLY A 11 -7.79 -65.91 -35.22
CA GLY A 11 -8.96 -65.13 -34.83
C GLY A 11 -9.46 -65.33 -33.39
N ASN A 12 -9.12 -66.45 -32.76
CA ASN A 12 -9.73 -66.83 -31.48
C ASN A 12 -8.85 -66.53 -30.24
N VAL A 13 -7.56 -66.25 -30.43
CA VAL A 13 -6.62 -66.01 -29.32
C VAL A 13 -6.62 -64.53 -28.90
N GLU A 14 -6.73 -63.59 -29.85
CA GLU A 14 -6.74 -62.16 -29.57
C GLU A 14 -7.99 -61.69 -28.79
N GLY A 15 -9.17 -62.24 -29.10
CA GLY A 15 -10.40 -61.91 -28.39
C GLY A 15 -10.40 -62.38 -26.94
N LYS A 16 -9.84 -63.56 -26.67
CA LYS A 16 -9.67 -64.09 -25.31
C LYS A 16 -8.60 -63.32 -24.53
N LEU A 17 -7.51 -62.91 -25.19
CA LEU A 17 -6.44 -62.16 -24.54
C LEU A 17 -6.86 -60.71 -24.26
N LYS A 18 -7.56 -60.02 -25.18
CA LYS A 18 -8.13 -58.69 -24.92
C LYS A 18 -9.15 -58.71 -23.80
N ASN A 19 -10.05 -59.70 -23.76
CA ASN A 19 -11.03 -59.81 -22.67
C ASN A 19 -10.38 -60.21 -21.33
N LYS A 20 -9.29 -60.98 -21.34
CA LYS A 20 -8.53 -61.34 -20.14
C LYS A 20 -7.65 -60.19 -19.63
N ILE A 21 -7.08 -59.38 -20.53
CA ILE A 21 -6.31 -58.17 -20.19
C ILE A 21 -7.24 -57.03 -19.73
N LEU A 22 -8.43 -56.86 -20.34
CA LEU A 22 -9.45 -55.91 -19.88
C LEU A 22 -10.08 -56.33 -18.55
N ARG A 23 -10.22 -57.64 -18.27
CA ARG A 23 -10.61 -58.14 -16.94
C ARG A 23 -9.51 -57.98 -15.88
N ASN A 24 -8.24 -58.19 -16.22
CA ASN A 24 -7.15 -58.12 -15.23
C ASN A 24 -6.71 -56.68 -14.89
N LYS A 25 -7.11 -55.66 -15.65
CA LYS A 25 -6.76 -54.26 -15.34
C LYS A 25 -7.74 -53.56 -14.38
N THR A 26 -8.79 -54.26 -13.93
CA THR A 26 -9.81 -53.70 -13.02
C THR A 26 -9.77 -54.29 -11.60
N CYS A 27 -8.66 -54.94 -11.23
CA CYS A 27 -8.44 -55.42 -9.86
C CYS A 27 -7.08 -54.93 -9.34
N SER A 28 -6.89 -53.62 -9.31
CA SER A 28 -6.13 -53.04 -8.20
C SER A 28 -7.08 -53.11 -7.01
N ASP A 29 -6.64 -53.65 -5.86
CA ASP A 29 -7.41 -53.63 -4.62
C ASP A 29 -7.74 -52.17 -4.27
N GLU A 30 -8.85 -51.68 -4.81
CA GLU A 30 -9.38 -50.38 -4.42
C GLU A 30 -9.72 -50.52 -2.95
N THR A 31 -8.98 -49.80 -2.10
CA THR A 31 -9.35 -49.66 -0.68
C THR A 31 -10.84 -49.34 -0.61
N LEU A 32 -11.56 -49.89 0.38
CA LEU A 32 -13.01 -49.70 0.52
C LEU A 32 -13.42 -48.23 0.37
N PHE A 33 -12.57 -47.31 0.84
CA PHE A 33 -12.72 -45.87 0.66
C PHE A 33 -12.77 -45.43 -0.82
N VAL A 34 -11.83 -45.88 -1.65
CA VAL A 34 -11.76 -45.56 -3.08
C VAL A 34 -12.96 -46.15 -3.83
N GLY A 35 -13.36 -47.38 -3.51
CA GLY A 35 -14.53 -48.01 -4.12
C GLY A 35 -15.85 -47.27 -3.81
N ILE A 36 -16.03 -46.83 -2.55
CA ILE A 36 -17.18 -46.02 -2.14
C ILE A 36 -17.16 -44.66 -2.85
N LEU A 37 -16.00 -44.01 -2.90
CA LEU A 37 -15.83 -42.72 -3.56
C LEU A 37 -16.19 -42.80 -5.05
N ASN A 38 -15.69 -43.83 -5.74
CA ASN A 38 -16.01 -44.11 -7.14
C ASN A 38 -17.50 -44.40 -7.36
N ALA A 39 -18.14 -45.15 -6.46
CA ALA A 39 -19.57 -45.40 -6.52
C ALA A 39 -20.40 -44.12 -6.36
N VAL A 40 -20.02 -43.26 -5.42
CA VAL A 40 -20.66 -41.97 -5.16
C VAL A 40 -20.51 -41.05 -6.37
N PHE A 41 -19.29 -40.88 -6.91
CA PHE A 41 -19.07 -40.06 -8.10
C PHE A 41 -19.79 -40.60 -9.34
N ARG A 42 -19.82 -41.93 -9.53
CA ARG A 42 -20.56 -42.53 -10.64
C ARG A 42 -22.06 -42.27 -10.52
N LYS A 43 -22.62 -42.31 -9.32
CA LYS A 43 -24.03 -41.98 -9.06
C LYS A 43 -24.33 -40.50 -9.30
N PHE A 44 -23.48 -39.59 -8.83
CA PHE A 44 -23.62 -38.16 -9.11
C PHE A 44 -23.50 -37.86 -10.61
N GLY A 45 -22.52 -38.44 -11.30
CA GLY A 45 -22.34 -38.28 -12.74
C GLY A 45 -23.54 -38.78 -13.55
N GLN A 46 -24.14 -39.91 -13.16
CA GLN A 46 -25.38 -40.40 -13.77
C GLN A 46 -26.54 -39.41 -13.58
N ILE A 47 -26.71 -38.86 -12.38
CA ILE A 47 -27.77 -37.89 -12.08
C ILE A 47 -27.58 -36.59 -12.87
N ILE A 48 -26.34 -36.08 -12.96
CA ILE A 48 -26.01 -34.86 -13.72
C ILE A 48 -26.23 -35.07 -15.22
N SER A 49 -25.89 -36.25 -15.75
CA SER A 49 -26.04 -36.59 -17.17
C SER A 49 -27.50 -36.71 -17.61
N ILE A 50 -28.40 -37.15 -16.72
CA ILE A 50 -29.84 -37.28 -17.03
C ILE A 50 -30.51 -35.89 -17.11
N HIS A 51 -30.09 -34.92 -16.29
CA HIS A 51 -30.70 -33.59 -16.24
C HIS A 51 -29.67 -32.44 -16.30
N PRO A 52 -28.91 -32.30 -17.39
CA PRO A 52 -27.78 -31.36 -17.48
C PRO A 52 -28.21 -29.90 -17.35
N TRP A 53 -29.36 -29.52 -17.92
CA TRP A 53 -29.88 -28.16 -17.89
C TRP A 53 -30.19 -27.64 -16.48
N LEU A 54 -30.65 -28.50 -15.57
CA LEU A 54 -30.93 -28.10 -14.18
C LEU A 54 -29.65 -27.76 -13.42
N PHE A 55 -28.58 -28.54 -13.62
CA PHE A 55 -27.29 -28.29 -12.97
C PHE A 55 -26.58 -27.07 -13.53
N ILE A 56 -26.70 -26.81 -14.84
CA ILE A 56 -26.17 -25.58 -15.47
C ILE A 56 -26.95 -24.36 -14.98
N GLY A 57 -28.29 -24.43 -14.95
CA GLY A 57 -29.11 -23.32 -14.49
C GLY A 57 -28.85 -22.98 -13.01
N THR A 58 -28.74 -23.99 -12.15
CA THR A 58 -28.48 -23.80 -10.72
C THR A 58 -27.09 -23.24 -10.44
N SER A 59 -26.04 -23.72 -11.12
CA SER A 59 -24.67 -23.17 -10.95
C SER A 59 -24.55 -21.74 -11.48
N LEU A 60 -25.26 -21.41 -12.58
CA LEU A 60 -25.33 -20.06 -13.11
C LEU A 60 -26.06 -19.11 -12.15
N LEU A 61 -27.20 -19.52 -11.61
CA LEU A 61 -27.95 -18.74 -10.63
C LEU A 61 -27.13 -18.49 -9.35
N LEU A 62 -26.43 -19.52 -8.85
CA LEU A 62 -25.55 -19.37 -7.70
C LEU A 62 -24.40 -18.40 -7.99
N THR A 63 -23.79 -18.49 -9.18
CA THR A 63 -22.71 -17.59 -9.60
C THR A 63 -23.20 -16.14 -9.69
N ILE A 64 -24.39 -15.92 -10.26
CA ILE A 64 -25.02 -14.59 -10.33
C ILE A 64 -25.28 -14.08 -8.92
N PHE A 65 -25.86 -14.89 -8.04
CA PHE A 65 -26.15 -14.50 -6.65
C PHE A 65 -24.89 -14.10 -5.88
N CYS A 66 -23.80 -14.87 -6.01
CA CYS A 66 -22.51 -14.53 -5.41
C CYS A 66 -21.91 -13.25 -6.03
N SER A 67 -22.04 -13.07 -7.35
CA SER A 67 -21.51 -11.91 -8.08
C SER A 67 -22.27 -10.62 -7.77
N LEU A 68 -23.55 -10.70 -7.40
CA LEU A 68 -24.34 -9.53 -7.00
C LEU A 68 -23.75 -8.79 -5.81
N LYS A 69 -22.93 -9.42 -4.98
CA LYS A 69 -22.25 -8.78 -3.85
C LYS A 69 -21.07 -7.91 -4.26
N ILE A 70 -20.44 -8.17 -5.41
CA ILE A 70 -19.25 -7.46 -5.89
C ILE A 70 -19.48 -5.93 -5.97
N PRO A 71 -20.55 -5.39 -6.60
CA PRO A 71 -20.76 -3.94 -6.66
C PRO A 71 -21.06 -3.29 -5.30
N PHE A 72 -21.46 -4.08 -4.29
CA PHE A 72 -21.73 -3.57 -2.95
C PHE A 72 -20.49 -3.64 -2.03
N THR A 73 -19.41 -4.29 -2.46
CA THR A 73 -18.16 -4.34 -1.72
C THR A 73 -17.45 -3.00 -1.87
N LYS A 74 -17.29 -2.26 -0.77
CA LYS A 74 -16.51 -1.03 -0.74
C LYS A 74 -15.04 -1.35 -0.96
N MET A 75 -14.40 -0.69 -1.92
CA MET A 75 -12.94 -0.74 -2.06
C MET A 75 -12.32 0.22 -1.05
N THR A 76 -11.48 -0.29 -0.15
CA THR A 76 -10.60 0.52 0.70
C THR A 76 -9.24 0.63 0.00
N ASN A 77 -8.65 1.83 0.02
CA ASN A 77 -7.28 2.07 -0.47
C ASN A 77 -6.48 2.71 0.67
N ASP A 78 -6.46 2.03 1.80
CA ASP A 78 -5.70 2.46 2.97
C ASP A 78 -4.35 1.74 2.98
N VAL A 79 -3.26 2.51 3.02
CA VAL A 79 -1.89 1.97 3.08
C VAL A 79 -1.68 1.18 4.37
N ALA A 80 -2.43 1.49 5.44
CA ALA A 80 -2.35 0.76 6.70
C ALA A 80 -2.79 -0.71 6.56
N ASP A 81 -3.61 -1.06 5.55
CA ASP A 81 -4.11 -2.44 5.33
C ASP A 81 -2.97 -3.45 5.06
N PHE A 82 -1.78 -2.99 4.67
CA PHE A 82 -0.58 -3.84 4.54
C PHE A 82 0.05 -4.23 5.89
N THR A 83 -0.44 -3.66 7.00
CA THR A 83 0.02 -3.97 8.36
C THR A 83 -0.90 -5.02 9.01
N PRO A 84 -0.38 -6.13 9.55
CA PRO A 84 -1.21 -7.20 10.11
C PRO A 84 -2.03 -6.73 11.31
N TYR A 85 -3.25 -7.26 11.46
CA TYR A 85 -4.21 -6.86 12.51
C TYR A 85 -3.66 -6.98 13.95
N GLY A 86 -2.75 -7.93 14.20
CA GLY A 86 -2.11 -8.14 15.51
C GLY A 86 -0.80 -7.39 15.71
N ALA A 87 -0.41 -6.49 14.80
CA ALA A 87 0.85 -5.76 14.92
C ALA A 87 0.85 -4.83 16.14
N ARG A 88 1.98 -4.79 16.84
CA ARG A 88 2.23 -3.83 17.92
C ARG A 88 2.02 -2.38 17.45
N ALA A 89 2.44 -2.07 16.23
CA ALA A 89 2.28 -0.73 15.63
C ALA A 89 0.81 -0.27 15.62
N ARG A 90 -0.16 -1.15 15.32
CA ARG A 90 -1.60 -0.80 15.35
C ARG A 90 -2.07 -0.39 16.74
N LYS A 91 -1.57 -1.05 17.79
CA LYS A 91 -1.87 -0.69 19.19
C LYS A 91 -1.28 0.68 19.54
N GLU A 92 -0.06 0.94 19.12
CA GLU A 92 0.61 2.22 19.35
C GLU A 92 -0.08 3.37 18.59
N SER A 93 -0.46 3.16 17.33
CA SER A 93 -1.26 4.11 16.55
C SER A 93 -2.60 4.42 17.23
N GLY A 94 -3.33 3.40 17.71
CA GLY A 94 -4.59 3.63 18.42
C GLY A 94 -4.45 4.42 19.72
N VAL A 95 -3.35 4.23 20.46
CA VAL A 95 -3.03 5.04 21.65
C VAL A 95 -2.65 6.47 21.24
N TYR A 96 -1.90 6.63 20.16
CA TYR A 96 -1.51 7.93 19.62
C TYR A 96 -2.74 8.74 19.18
N GLU A 97 -3.63 8.15 18.38
CA GLU A 97 -4.89 8.77 17.94
C GLU A 97 -5.76 9.19 19.13
N ALA A 98 -5.88 8.33 20.14
CA ALA A 98 -6.62 8.64 21.36
C ALA A 98 -5.99 9.78 22.17
N PHE A 99 -4.65 9.86 22.23
CA PHE A 99 -3.94 10.90 22.95
C PHE A 99 -4.06 12.27 22.26
N PHE A 100 -3.86 12.31 20.94
CA PHE A 100 -3.90 13.54 20.16
C PHE A 100 -5.32 13.94 19.71
N SER A 101 -6.34 13.14 20.07
CA SER A 101 -7.74 13.32 19.62
C SER A 101 -7.88 13.47 18.10
N ASN A 102 -6.93 12.89 17.36
CA ASN A 102 -6.87 12.95 15.90
C ASN A 102 -7.14 11.57 15.33
N LYS A 103 -7.92 11.54 14.24
CA LYS A 103 -8.31 10.31 13.57
C LYS A 103 -7.53 10.16 12.27
N GLY A 104 -6.92 9.00 12.10
CA GLY A 104 -6.18 8.66 10.89
C GLY A 104 -4.72 9.11 10.95
N ASP A 105 -4.01 8.74 9.90
CA ASP A 105 -2.58 9.01 9.79
C ASP A 105 -2.33 10.50 9.47
N PRO A 106 -1.35 11.14 10.14
CA PRO A 106 -0.99 12.52 9.84
C PRO A 106 -0.43 12.62 8.43
N VAL A 107 -0.98 13.55 7.64
CA VAL A 107 -0.47 13.86 6.30
C VAL A 107 0.61 14.93 6.43
N VAL A 108 1.85 14.58 6.06
CA VAL A 108 2.99 15.50 6.10
C VAL A 108 3.43 15.83 4.68
N LEU A 109 3.58 17.13 4.40
CA LEU A 109 4.14 17.64 3.14
C LEU A 109 5.59 18.07 3.36
N PHE A 110 6.51 17.49 2.59
CA PHE A 110 7.91 17.88 2.60
C PHE A 110 8.26 18.69 1.34
N VAL A 111 8.84 19.86 1.53
CA VAL A 111 9.39 20.69 0.44
C VAL A 111 10.89 20.81 0.67
N LEU A 112 11.67 20.20 -0.22
CA LEU A 112 13.13 20.24 -0.19
C LEU A 112 13.61 21.38 -1.08
N ILE A 113 14.33 22.33 -0.48
CA ILE A 113 14.85 23.53 -1.16
C ILE A 113 16.36 23.39 -1.28
N THR A 114 16.89 23.68 -2.47
CA THR A 114 18.33 23.57 -2.75
C THR A 114 18.84 24.84 -3.43
N ALA A 115 20.12 25.15 -3.25
CA ALA A 115 20.71 26.35 -3.80
C ALA A 115 20.71 26.28 -5.34
N LYS A 116 20.31 27.38 -5.99
CA LYS A 116 20.23 27.46 -7.46
C LYS A 116 21.56 27.18 -8.14
N ARG A 117 22.67 27.52 -7.49
CA ARG A 117 24.02 27.31 -8.01
C ARG A 117 24.51 25.91 -7.62
N LYS A 118 25.06 25.16 -8.58
CA LYS A 118 25.71 23.87 -8.29
C LYS A 118 26.84 24.05 -7.26
N GLY A 119 26.79 23.29 -6.17
CA GLY A 119 27.72 23.43 -5.04
C GLY A 119 27.51 24.70 -4.20
N GLY A 120 26.38 25.38 -4.35
CA GLY A 120 25.98 26.50 -3.51
C GLY A 120 25.54 26.05 -2.12
N ASN A 121 25.60 26.97 -1.17
CA ASN A 121 25.18 26.76 0.22
C ASN A 121 23.80 27.40 0.43
N MET A 122 22.88 26.68 1.09
CA MET A 122 21.57 27.21 1.47
C MET A 122 21.60 28.14 2.69
N LEU A 123 22.71 28.23 3.42
CA LEU A 123 22.89 29.14 4.57
C LEU A 123 23.23 30.58 4.16
N GLY A 124 23.17 30.91 2.86
CA GLY A 124 23.32 32.28 2.39
C GLY A 124 22.10 33.14 2.70
N VAL A 125 22.31 34.45 2.88
CA VAL A 125 21.24 35.40 3.23
C VAL A 125 20.15 35.41 2.16
N HIS A 126 20.52 35.50 0.88
CA HIS A 126 19.55 35.55 -0.22
C HIS A 126 18.76 34.25 -0.36
N GLU A 127 19.44 33.11 -0.23
CA GLU A 127 18.82 31.79 -0.31
C GLU A 127 17.82 31.55 0.85
N LEU A 128 18.15 32.02 2.05
CA LEU A 128 17.26 31.95 3.21
C LEU A 128 16.10 32.96 3.11
N GLU A 129 16.33 34.15 2.57
CA GLU A 129 15.30 35.15 2.34
C GLU A 129 14.22 34.61 1.40
N ASP A 130 14.63 34.03 0.27
CA ASP A 130 13.74 33.35 -0.69
C ASP A 130 12.95 32.21 -0.02
N THR A 131 13.63 31.44 0.85
CA THR A 131 13.01 30.33 1.60
C THR A 131 11.95 30.83 2.58
N VAL A 132 12.24 31.89 3.33
CA VAL A 132 11.29 32.51 4.27
C VAL A 132 10.11 33.12 3.52
N GLN A 133 10.34 33.73 2.36
CA GLN A 133 9.26 34.24 1.50
C GLN A 133 8.35 33.10 1.03
N LEU A 134 8.92 31.97 0.59
CA LEU A 134 8.14 30.80 0.20
C LEU A 134 7.30 30.25 1.37
N LEU A 135 7.88 30.21 2.57
CA LEU A 135 7.18 29.77 3.78
C LEU A 135 5.97 30.66 4.08
N ASN A 136 6.09 31.99 3.92
CA ASN A 136 4.96 32.93 4.07
C ASN A 136 3.84 32.64 3.06
N ILE A 137 4.21 32.43 1.79
CA ILE A 137 3.25 32.15 0.72
C ILE A 137 2.46 30.87 1.04
N VAL A 138 3.16 29.80 1.43
CA VAL A 138 2.54 28.51 1.74
C VAL A 138 1.66 28.59 2.98
N ASN A 139 2.07 29.34 4.01
CA ASN A 139 1.31 29.44 5.26
C ASN A 139 0.00 30.21 5.10
N ASP A 140 0.05 31.39 4.46
CA ASP A 140 -1.03 32.37 4.51
C ASP A 140 -1.74 32.60 3.17
N GLN A 141 -1.01 32.48 2.06
CA GLN A 141 -1.51 32.86 0.73
C GLN A 141 -2.03 31.67 -0.07
N PHE A 142 -1.47 30.48 0.15
CA PHE A 142 -1.93 29.26 -0.50
C PHE A 142 -3.25 28.80 0.14
N LYS A 143 -4.33 28.93 -0.62
CA LYS A 143 -5.67 28.56 -0.17
C LYS A 143 -6.12 27.25 -0.82
N VAL A 144 -6.57 26.33 0.01
CA VAL A 144 -7.17 25.06 -0.40
C VAL A 144 -8.68 25.17 -0.24
N GLU A 145 -9.41 24.74 -1.25
CA GLU A 145 -10.87 24.70 -1.21
C GLU A 145 -11.34 23.53 -0.35
N ASP A 146 -12.10 23.84 0.70
CA ASP A 146 -12.82 22.85 1.50
C ASP A 146 -14.16 22.55 0.83
N ILE A 147 -14.24 21.39 0.17
CA ILE A 147 -15.44 20.90 -0.53
C ILE A 147 -16.63 20.73 0.44
N GLN A 148 -16.38 20.46 1.72
CA GLN A 148 -17.44 20.23 2.72
C GLN A 148 -18.06 21.55 3.19
N LYS A 149 -17.23 22.59 3.35
CA LYS A 149 -17.65 23.90 3.88
C LYS A 149 -17.81 24.99 2.81
N ASN A 150 -17.51 24.68 1.55
CA ASN A 150 -17.51 25.59 0.40
C ASN A 150 -16.73 26.89 0.69
N ASN A 151 -15.61 26.77 1.39
CA ASN A 151 -14.78 27.87 1.85
C ASN A 151 -13.31 27.59 1.50
N ASN A 152 -12.55 28.65 1.29
CA ASN A 152 -11.12 28.56 1.02
C ASN A 152 -10.34 28.74 2.32
N LEU A 153 -9.63 27.70 2.74
CA LEU A 153 -8.83 27.66 3.96
C LEU A 153 -7.34 27.80 3.62
N SER A 154 -6.62 28.64 4.36
CA SER A 154 -5.15 28.67 4.32
C SER A 154 -4.57 27.51 5.15
N PHE A 155 -3.27 27.23 5.00
CA PHE A 155 -2.60 26.21 5.81
C PHE A 155 -2.75 26.49 7.31
N SER A 156 -2.63 27.77 7.71
CA SER A 156 -2.83 28.20 9.10
C SER A 156 -4.24 27.89 9.64
N ASP A 157 -5.26 27.87 8.78
CA ASP A 157 -6.65 27.65 9.19
C ASP A 157 -7.00 26.17 9.42
N PHE A 158 -6.39 25.25 8.65
CA PHE A 158 -6.68 23.82 8.76
C PHE A 158 -5.58 23.03 9.49
N CYS A 159 -4.41 23.61 9.71
CA CYS A 159 -3.35 22.96 10.46
C CYS A 159 -3.75 22.84 11.94
N ASP A 160 -3.69 21.61 12.46
CA ASP A 160 -4.04 21.31 13.85
C ASP A 160 -2.80 21.21 14.75
N ASN A 161 -1.78 20.47 14.31
CA ASN A 161 -0.56 20.23 15.08
C ASN A 161 0.69 20.67 14.32
N PHE A 162 1.67 21.19 15.08
CA PHE A 162 3.00 21.57 14.59
C PHE A 162 3.00 22.61 13.43
N CYS A 163 2.03 23.52 13.41
CA CYS A 163 1.92 24.54 12.36
C CYS A 163 3.13 25.48 12.29
N THR A 164 3.80 25.67 13.43
CA THR A 164 4.99 26.52 13.57
C THR A 164 6.29 25.73 13.52
N ILE A 165 6.29 24.50 12.99
CA ILE A 165 7.49 23.64 12.96
C ILE A 165 8.65 24.27 12.19
N ASN A 166 8.34 25.13 11.22
CA ASN A 166 9.33 25.80 10.36
C ASN A 166 9.80 27.17 10.91
N GLU A 167 9.29 27.62 12.05
CA GLU A 167 9.70 28.90 12.67
C GLU A 167 11.21 29.03 12.95
N PRO A 168 11.95 27.95 13.32
CA PRO A 168 13.39 28.08 13.50
C PRO A 168 14.13 28.58 12.25
N VAL A 169 13.65 28.29 11.04
CA VAL A 169 14.23 28.84 9.79
C VAL A 169 14.12 30.37 9.75
N ARG A 170 12.98 30.93 10.16
CA ARG A 170 12.76 32.38 10.23
C ARG A 170 13.65 33.04 11.27
N HIS A 171 13.79 32.40 12.43
CA HIS A 171 14.67 32.88 13.49
C HIS A 171 16.14 32.84 13.06
N PHE A 172 16.57 31.78 12.38
CA PHE A 172 17.93 31.67 11.85
C PHE A 172 18.23 32.78 10.82
N HIS A 173 17.33 32.98 9.85
CA HIS A 173 17.46 34.06 8.87
C HIS A 173 17.53 35.44 9.54
N SER A 174 16.66 35.68 10.53
CA SER A 174 16.65 36.95 11.29
C SER A 174 17.94 37.16 12.08
N GLY A 175 18.46 36.11 12.72
CA GLY A 175 19.74 36.13 13.42
C GLY A 175 20.91 36.42 12.46
N LEU A 176 20.91 35.80 11.28
CA LEU A 176 21.94 36.01 10.25
C LEU A 176 21.95 37.44 9.71
N LEU A 177 20.78 38.04 9.52
CA LEU A 177 20.66 39.45 9.14
C LEU A 177 21.21 40.39 10.23
N LEU A 178 20.94 40.09 11.51
CA LEU A 178 21.45 40.88 12.63
C LEU A 178 22.98 40.78 12.74
N GLU A 179 23.54 39.58 12.62
CA GLU A 179 24.99 39.35 12.64
C GLU A 179 25.68 40.13 11.51
N ARG A 180 25.12 40.10 10.30
CA ARG A 180 25.65 40.84 9.13
C ARG A 180 25.58 42.36 9.29
N ASN A 181 24.50 42.88 9.87
CA ASN A 181 24.25 44.33 9.94
C ASN A 181 24.95 45.01 11.12
N PHE A 182 25.03 44.35 12.28
CA PHE A 182 25.56 44.94 13.52
C PHE A 182 26.96 44.41 13.89
N GLY A 183 27.43 43.36 13.22
CA GLY A 183 28.71 42.72 13.50
C GLY A 183 28.76 42.03 14.87
N ASN A 184 29.76 41.17 15.07
CA ASN A 184 29.87 40.31 16.26
C ASN A 184 30.04 41.06 17.59
N SER A 185 30.31 42.37 17.57
CA SER A 185 30.71 43.13 18.76
C SER A 185 29.57 43.53 19.69
N SER A 186 28.30 43.32 19.30
CA SER A 186 27.11 43.71 20.09
C SER A 186 26.10 42.57 20.30
N LEU A 187 26.46 41.34 19.95
CA LEU A 187 25.52 40.22 19.79
C LEU A 187 25.84 39.02 20.68
N ASP A 188 26.18 39.24 21.97
CA ASP A 188 26.42 38.16 22.96
C ASP A 188 25.26 37.15 23.12
N HIS A 189 24.08 37.46 22.57
CA HIS A 189 22.87 36.66 22.66
C HIS A 189 22.47 35.99 21.33
N ILE A 190 23.33 36.05 20.30
CA ILE A 190 23.13 35.38 19.01
C ILE A 190 24.33 34.47 18.73
N ASP A 191 24.03 33.18 18.57
CA ASP A 191 24.97 32.13 18.19
C ASP A 191 24.31 31.25 17.11
N LEU A 192 24.79 31.35 15.88
CA LEU A 192 24.23 30.66 14.71
C LEU A 192 24.92 29.32 14.43
N GLY A 193 25.13 28.51 15.46
CA GLY A 193 25.69 27.17 15.36
C GLY A 193 24.71 26.10 14.89
N TYR A 194 25.23 24.99 14.38
CA TYR A 194 24.50 23.74 14.18
C TYR A 194 25.03 22.71 15.19
N PRO A 195 24.20 21.88 15.85
CA PRO A 195 22.76 21.64 15.62
C PRO A 195 21.79 22.61 16.32
N ILE A 196 22.28 23.34 17.31
CA ILE A 196 21.48 24.24 18.14
C ILE A 196 21.92 25.67 17.87
N THR A 197 20.97 26.53 17.50
CA THR A 197 21.21 27.96 17.33
C THR A 197 20.60 28.70 18.51
N THR A 198 21.29 29.71 19.03
CA THR A 198 20.73 30.64 20.00
C THR A 198 20.39 31.95 19.31
N VAL A 199 19.12 32.34 19.30
CA VAL A 199 18.69 33.64 18.79
C VAL A 199 17.94 34.36 19.90
N LEU A 200 18.44 35.52 20.31
CA LEU A 200 17.89 36.33 21.41
C LEU A 200 17.77 35.53 22.73
N GLY A 201 18.79 34.71 23.04
CA GLY A 201 18.83 33.89 24.26
C GLY A 201 17.89 32.67 24.26
N ARG A 202 17.23 32.36 23.13
CA ARG A 202 16.43 31.14 22.96
C ARG A 202 17.18 30.13 22.10
N GLN A 203 17.33 28.92 22.61
CA GLN A 203 17.90 27.80 21.89
C GLN A 203 16.85 27.14 20.99
N LEU A 204 17.21 26.93 19.73
CA LEU A 204 16.37 26.34 18.69
C LEU A 204 17.13 25.20 18.02
N HIS A 205 16.46 24.07 17.80
CA HIS A 205 17.02 22.92 17.11
C HIS A 205 16.84 23.06 15.60
N MET A 206 17.96 22.97 14.86
CA MET A 206 18.00 23.09 13.40
C MET A 206 18.07 21.75 12.67
N ASP A 207 18.32 20.67 13.40
CA ASP A 207 18.43 19.29 12.89
C ASP A 207 17.29 18.85 11.96
N PRO A 208 16.00 19.14 12.24
CA PRO A 208 14.92 18.67 11.38
C PRO A 208 14.73 19.51 10.11
N LEU A 209 15.45 20.63 9.97
CA LEU A 209 15.21 21.64 8.93
C LEU A 209 16.38 21.74 7.94
N PHE A 210 17.62 21.55 8.41
CA PHE A 210 18.81 21.61 7.56
C PHE A 210 19.44 20.23 7.38
N PHE A 211 19.54 19.82 6.12
CA PHE A 211 20.08 18.53 5.74
C PHE A 211 21.44 18.72 5.04
N TRP A 212 22.41 17.91 5.43
CA TRP A 212 23.69 17.80 4.73
C TRP A 212 23.51 16.84 3.54
N CYS A 213 23.81 17.32 2.33
CA CYS A 213 23.85 16.52 1.10
C CYS A 213 25.29 16.23 0.69
#